data_AF-A0A8S2U3K0-F1
#
_entry.id   AF-A0A8S2U3K0-F1
#
_cell.length_a   1.000
_cell.length_b   1.000
_cell.length_c   1.000
_cell.angle_alpha   90.00
_cell.angle_beta   90.00
_cell.angle_gamma   90.00
#
_symmetry.space_group_name_H-M   'P 1'
#
loop_
_entity.id
_entity.type
_entity.pdbx_description
1 polymer ?
#
loop_
_entity_poly.entity_id
_entity_poly.type
_entity_poly.pdbx_seq_one_letter_code
_entity_poly.pdbx_strand_id
1 'polypeptide(L)'
;MSKRLDVLIFGATGYTGQYVVEEMARKAKQFRFKWGVAGRTANKLKQSLEEASNVTGIENLASNIDMIIANVTNQQSLVDMCGHTKVLLNCVGP
;
A
#
# COMPACT_ATOMS: atom_id res chain seq x y z
N MET A 1 -19.71 5.43 7.96
CA MET A 1 -19.42 4.28 7.08
C MET A 1 -17.94 4.31 6.73
N SER A 2 -17.16 3.35 7.24
CA SER A 2 -15.74 3.20 6.91
C SER A 2 -15.59 2.96 5.40
N LYS A 3 -14.89 3.85 4.68
CA LYS A 3 -14.56 3.68 3.26
C LYS A 3 -13.44 2.62 3.17
N ARG A 4 -13.81 1.34 3.26
CA ARG A 4 -12.90 0.20 3.11
C ARG A 4 -12.16 0.27 1.76
N LEU A 5 -10.86 0.00 1.76
CA LEU A 5 -10.06 -0.12 0.55
C LEU A 5 -10.48 -1.36 -0.24
N ASP A 6 -10.37 -1.30 -1.57
CA ASP A 6 -10.59 -2.48 -2.41
C ASP A 6 -9.36 -3.40 -2.35
N VAL A 7 -8.16 -2.82 -2.39
CA VAL A 7 -6.88 -3.55 -2.32
C VAL A 7 -5.90 -2.85 -1.38
N LEU A 8 -5.17 -3.61 -0.58
CA LEU A 8 -4.08 -3.10 0.27
C LEU A 8 -2.82 -3.94 0.03
N ILE A 9 -1.68 -3.29 -0.17
CA ILE A 9 -0.39 -3.97 -0.34
C ILE A 9 0.35 -3.94 0.99
N PHE A 10 0.59 -5.10 1.60
CA PHE A 10 1.40 -5.21 2.82
C PHE A 10 2.83 -5.61 2.48
N GLY A 11 3.82 -4.91 3.05
CA GLY A 11 5.22 -5.07 2.66
C GLY A 11 5.62 -4.19 1.48
N ALA A 12 4.91 -3.08 1.27
CA ALA A 12 5.10 -2.16 0.15
C ALA A 12 6.52 -1.60 0.01
N THR A 13 7.25 -1.48 1.13
CA THR A 13 8.63 -0.94 1.15
C THR A 13 9.71 -1.98 0.83
N GLY A 14 9.33 -3.24 0.57
CA GLY A 14 10.25 -4.32 0.22
C GLY A 14 10.58 -4.30 -1.27
N TYR A 15 11.59 -5.09 -1.68
CA TYR A 15 12.01 -5.17 -3.08
C TYR A 15 10.85 -5.51 -4.03
N THR A 16 10.17 -6.63 -3.78
CA THR A 16 8.97 -7.03 -4.55
C THR A 16 7.81 -6.06 -4.32
N GLY A 17 7.66 -5.56 -3.09
CA GLY A 17 6.61 -4.61 -2.74
C GLY A 17 6.61 -3.36 -3.61
N GLN A 18 7.80 -2.81 -3.90
CA GLN A 18 7.94 -1.60 -4.71
C GLN A 18 7.39 -1.79 -6.14
N TYR A 19 7.76 -2.87 -6.83
CA TYR A 19 7.21 -3.19 -8.15
C TYR A 19 5.70 -3.40 -8.12
N VAL A 20 5.17 -4.01 -7.06
CA VAL A 20 3.73 -4.20 -6.88
C VAL A 20 3.03 -2.85 -6.69
N VAL A 21 3.61 -1.90 -5.96
CA VAL A 21 3.07 -0.53 -5.81
C VAL A 21 3.02 0.19 -7.15
N GLU A 22 4.07 0.10 -7.96
CA GLU A 22 4.14 0.70 -9.29
C GLU A 22 3.05 0.17 -10.22
N GLU A 23 2.91 -1.16 -10.31
CA GLU A 23 1.86 -1.78 -11.12
C GLU A 23 0.46 -1.49 -10.57
N MET A 24 0.30 -1.46 -9.25
CA MET A 24 -0.96 -1.09 -8.62
C MET A 24 -1.38 0.33 -8.98
N ALA A 25 -0.45 1.29 -8.99
CA ALA A 25 -0.74 2.66 -9.39
C ALA A 25 -1.26 2.73 -10.85
N ARG A 26 -0.63 1.99 -11.79
CA ARG A 26 -1.10 1.89 -13.18
C ARG A 26 -2.50 1.28 -13.27
N LYS A 27 -2.74 0.16 -12.57
CA LYS A 27 -4.02 -0.56 -12.60
C LYS A 27 -5.14 0.22 -11.91
N ALA A 28 -4.86 0.88 -10.78
CA ALA A 28 -5.83 1.71 -10.08
C ALA A 28 -6.27 2.90 -10.93
N LYS A 29 -5.36 3.52 -11.69
CA LYS A 29 -5.70 4.58 -12.66
C LYS A 29 -6.58 4.06 -13.80
N GLN A 30 -6.29 2.85 -14.29
CA GLN A 30 -7.05 2.20 -15.37
C GLN A 30 -8.47 1.79 -14.93
N PHE A 31 -8.60 1.12 -13.79
CA PHE A 31 -9.84 0.49 -13.35
C PHE A 31 -10.61 1.28 -12.28
N ARG A 32 -10.02 2.36 -11.74
CA ARG A 32 -10.62 3.28 -10.76
C ARG A 32 -11.12 2.62 -9.48
N PHE A 33 -10.25 1.85 -8.82
CA PHE A 33 -10.51 1.30 -7.48
C PHE A 33 -9.67 1.99 -6.40
N LYS A 34 -10.10 1.88 -5.15
CA LYS A 34 -9.39 2.44 -3.99
C LYS A 34 -8.36 1.46 -3.48
N TRP A 35 -7.15 1.95 -3.26
CA TRP A 35 -6.07 1.13 -2.76
C TRP A 35 -5.20 1.88 -1.76
N GLY A 36 -4.37 1.12 -1.06
CA GLY A 36 -3.43 1.63 -0.07
C GLY A 36 -2.17 0.78 0.02
N VAL A 37 -1.25 1.25 0.85
CA VAL A 37 -0.01 0.52 1.20
C VAL A 37 0.09 0.34 2.70
N ALA A 38 0.74 -0.73 3.12
CA ALA A 38 0.97 -1.05 4.51
C ALA A 38 2.39 -1.55 4.78
N GLY A 39 2.91 -1.21 5.95
CA GLY A 39 4.25 -1.56 6.40
C GLY A 39 4.58 -0.98 7.76
N ARG A 40 5.83 -1.16 8.21
CA ARG A 40 6.24 -0.82 9.59
C ARG A 40 6.59 0.66 9.80
N THR A 41 6.95 1.37 8.72
CA THR A 41 7.57 2.69 8.83
C THR A 41 6.91 3.66 7.86
N ALA A 42 6.20 4.65 8.39
CA ALA A 42 5.46 5.65 7.60
C ALA A 42 6.34 6.35 6.56
N ASN A 43 7.53 6.80 6.96
CA ASN A 43 8.45 7.49 6.06
C ASN A 43 8.88 6.62 4.86
N LYS A 44 9.08 5.31 5.08
CA LYS A 44 9.44 4.39 4.00
C LYS A 44 8.27 4.10 3.06
N LEU A 45 7.04 4.05 3.59
CA LEU A 45 5.83 3.93 2.76
C LEU A 45 5.67 5.17 1.88
N LYS A 46 5.88 6.36 2.46
CA LYS A 46 5.85 7.61 1.71
C LYS A 46 6.89 7.61 0.58
N GLN A 47 8.13 7.24 0.89
CA GLN A 47 9.21 7.13 -0.08
C GLN A 47 8.86 6.14 -1.21
N SER A 48 8.32 4.97 -0.88
CA SER A 48 7.88 3.96 -1.86
C SER A 48 6.82 4.52 -2.84
N LEU A 49 5.88 5.32 -2.34
CA LEU A 49 4.87 6.01 -3.17
C LEU A 49 5.47 7.14 -4.02
N GLU A 50 6.47 7.86 -3.50
CA GLU A 50 7.21 8.88 -4.26
C GLU A 50 8.02 8.23 -5.39
N GLU A 51 8.72 7.13 -5.10
CA GLU A 51 9.44 6.32 -6.10
C GLU A 51 8.48 5.79 -7.18
N ALA A 52 7.33 5.23 -6.78
CA ALA A 52 6.32 4.78 -7.74
C ALA A 52 5.76 5.93 -8.58
N SER A 53 5.62 7.13 -8.01
CA SER A 53 5.18 8.32 -8.76
C SER A 53 6.20 8.67 -9.86
N ASN A 54 7.49 8.66 -9.51
CA ASN A 54 8.58 8.93 -10.45
C ASN A 54 8.66 7.90 -11.58
N VAL A 55 8.51 6.61 -11.26
CA VAL A 55 8.60 5.51 -12.25
C VAL A 55 7.38 5.45 -13.17
N THR A 56 6.18 5.72 -12.63
CA THR A 56 4.94 5.56 -13.38
C THR A 56 4.47 6.83 -14.07
N GLY A 57 4.99 8.00 -13.67
CA GLY A 57 4.50 9.31 -14.10
C GLY A 57 3.12 9.66 -13.52
N ILE A 58 2.67 8.94 -12.49
CA ILE A 58 1.41 9.23 -11.79
C ILE A 58 1.74 10.11 -10.58
N GLU A 59 1.35 11.37 -10.65
CA GLU A 59 1.70 12.35 -9.62
C GLU A 59 0.89 12.19 -8.32
N ASN A 60 1.45 12.70 -7.22
CA ASN A 60 0.80 12.86 -5.92
C ASN A 60 0.33 11.55 -5.25
N LEU A 61 0.94 10.40 -5.55
CA LEU A 61 0.57 9.13 -4.88
C LEU A 61 0.75 9.22 -3.36
N ALA A 62 1.85 9.83 -2.88
CA ALA A 62 2.14 9.98 -1.45
C ALA A 62 1.09 10.79 -0.66
N SER A 63 0.32 11.63 -1.35
CA SER A 63 -0.75 12.46 -0.75
C SER A 63 -2.15 11.86 -0.92
N ASN A 64 -2.32 10.95 -1.88
CA ASN A 64 -3.63 10.44 -2.30
C ASN A 64 -3.88 8.98 -1.92
N ILE A 65 -2.84 8.22 -1.57
CA ILE A 65 -2.92 6.80 -1.25
C ILE A 65 -2.88 6.60 0.26
N ASP A 66 -3.83 5.82 0.77
CA ASP A 66 -3.92 5.51 2.20
C ASP A 66 -2.71 4.67 2.64
N MET A 67 -2.07 5.08 3.75
CA MET A 67 -0.95 4.38 4.36
C MET A 67 -1.37 3.80 5.72
N ILE A 68 -1.17 2.50 5.91
CA ILE A 68 -1.49 1.80 7.16
C ILE A 68 -0.22 1.27 7.81
N ILE A 69 -0.02 1.58 9.08
CA ILE A 69 1.10 1.03 9.85
C ILE A 69 0.73 -0.34 10.41
N ALA A 70 1.49 -1.36 10.04
CA ALA A 70 1.29 -2.73 10.50
C ALA A 70 2.63 -3.45 10.68
N ASN A 71 2.71 -4.28 11.72
CA ASN A 71 3.89 -5.06 12.05
C ASN A 71 3.51 -6.52 12.31
N VAL A 72 4.22 -7.45 11.68
CA VAL A 72 3.99 -8.90 11.82
C VAL A 72 4.16 -9.41 13.26
N THR A 73 4.93 -8.70 14.09
CA THR A 73 5.09 -9.05 15.51
C THR A 73 3.99 -8.49 16.41
N ASN A 74 3.04 -7.71 15.87
CA ASN A 74 1.91 -7.15 16.59
C ASN A 74 0.59 -7.62 15.95
N GLN A 75 -0.01 -8.63 16.57
CA GLN A 75 -1.26 -9.25 16.10
C GLN A 75 -2.40 -8.24 15.94
N GLN A 76 -2.57 -7.31 16.88
CA GLN A 76 -3.65 -6.32 16.81
C GLN A 76 -3.49 -5.43 15.57
N SER A 77 -2.26 -5.01 15.27
CA SER A 77 -1.99 -4.19 14.07
C SER A 77 -2.34 -4.92 12.77
N LEU A 78 -2.18 -6.24 12.73
CA LEU A 78 -2.57 -7.07 11.57
C LEU A 78 -4.10 -7.19 11.46
N VAL A 79 -4.79 -7.40 12.59
CA VAL A 79 -6.26 -7.45 12.65
C VAL A 79 -6.85 -6.14 12.16
N ASP A 80 -6.34 -5.02 12.67
CA ASP A 80 -6.80 -3.68 12.29
C ASP A 80 -6.57 -3.47 10.78
N MET A 81 -5.34 -3.68 10.28
CA MET A 81 -4.99 -3.56 8.87
C MET A 81 -5.90 -4.40 7.95
N CYS A 82 -6.14 -5.67 8.29
CA CYS A 82 -7.02 -6.54 7.52
C CYS A 82 -8.48 -6.06 7.52
N GLY A 83 -8.94 -5.42 8.60
CA GLY A 83 -10.26 -4.78 8.67
C GLY A 83 -10.45 -3.66 7.65
N HIS A 84 -9.37 -2.94 7.29
CA HIS A 84 -9.40 -1.78 6.39
C HIS A 84 -9.49 -2.12 4.90
N THR A 85 -9.31 -3.38 4.48
CA THR A 85 -9.29 -3.76 3.06
C THR A 85 -10.19 -4.95 2.74
N LYS A 86 -10.69 -5.04 1.49
CA LYS A 86 -11.37 -6.24 0.97
C LYS A 86 -10.39 -7.31 0.53
N VAL A 87 -9.28 -6.91 -0.09
CA VAL A 87 -8.21 -7.80 -0.57
C VAL A 87 -6.88 -7.32 -0.03
N LEU A 88 -6.09 -8.24 0.53
CA LEU A 88 -4.73 -7.98 0.98
C LEU A 88 -3.74 -8.68 0.03
N LEU A 89 -2.84 -7.91 -0.56
CA LEU A 89 -1.67 -8.44 -1.26
C LEU A 89 -0.50 -8.48 -0.29
N ASN A 90 -0.14 -9.69 0.15
CA ASN A 90 0.97 -9.87 1.07
C ASN A 90 2.29 -10.00 0.27
N CYS A 91 3.12 -8.98 0.39
CA CYS A 91 4.48 -8.91 -0.17
C CYS A 91 5.54 -8.89 0.93
N VAL A 92 5.20 -9.24 2.18
CA VAL A 92 6.16 -9.31 3.28
C VAL A 92 7.06 -10.52 3.08
N GLY A 93 8.35 -10.26 2.92
CA GLY A 93 9.40 -11.28 2.93
C GLY A 93 9.77 -11.71 4.36
N PRO A 94 10.66 -12.72 4.50
CA PRO A 94 11.21 -13.17 5.78
C PRO A 94 11.85 -12.04 6.60
#